data_AF-A0A0S6W587-F1
#
_entry.id   AF-A0A0S6W587-F1
#
_cell.length_a   1.000
_cell.length_b   1.000
_cell.length_c   1.000
_cell.angle_alpha   90.00
_cell.angle_beta   90.00
_cell.angle_gamma   90.00
#
_symmetry.space_group_name_H-M   'P 1'
#
loop_
_entity.id
_entity.type
_entity.pdbx_description
1 polymer ?
#
loop_
_entity_poly.entity_id
_entity_poly.type
_entity_poly.pdbx_seq_one_letter_code
_entity_poly.pdbx_strand_id
1 'polypeptide(L)'
;MKRTSHIPPIENAQTIIQDAMQFLLERNERRFEKLLRAQLLQEGCNYPLALARPRFYQLMLSGLLVQADSGTQEKLKNMLTASPPSSGEPLPHEVFYNALCLLTNKLDHAGKVMALEVINSLQTITQESQLDPAMFQENLQQFQARIQTTMNQLWSASHLTLSAPPPFDLVLRRLYMAWMAALLSKMNVKNIFEQEFGSIPDALQAMQQDHHVFCRFMAFCQERTPYFRYLTTQTFWRTLETMRTEQLTDQRLKS
;
A
#
# COMPACT_ATOMS: atom_id res chain seq x y z
N MET A 1 -0.51 -52.76 -14.69
CA MET A 1 -0.79 -51.54 -15.48
C MET A 1 -0.05 -50.36 -14.86
N LYS A 2 0.92 -49.80 -15.59
CA LYS A 2 1.63 -48.56 -15.22
C LYS A 2 0.66 -47.39 -15.36
N ARG A 3 0.54 -46.52 -14.33
CA ARG A 3 -0.08 -45.19 -14.45
C ARG A 3 0.81 -44.15 -13.75
N THR A 4 1.66 -43.58 -14.60
CA THR A 4 1.99 -42.14 -14.71
C THR A 4 2.15 -41.35 -13.41
N SER A 5 3.43 -41.10 -13.10
CA SER A 5 3.90 -39.95 -12.32
C SER A 5 3.29 -38.66 -12.85
N HIS A 6 2.44 -38.00 -12.06
CA HIS A 6 2.02 -36.63 -12.33
C HIS A 6 3.04 -35.68 -11.70
N ILE A 7 4.06 -35.31 -12.46
CA ILE A 7 4.89 -34.12 -12.24
C ILE A 7 4.34 -33.10 -13.25
N PRO A 8 3.84 -31.91 -12.84
CA PRO A 8 4.76 -30.77 -12.66
C PRO A 8 4.32 -29.70 -11.63
N PRO A 9 5.01 -29.60 -10.48
CA PRO A 9 5.13 -28.34 -9.72
C PRO A 9 6.30 -27.45 -10.23
N ILE A 10 7.13 -27.95 -11.14
CA ILE A 10 8.42 -27.33 -11.51
C ILE A 10 8.25 -26.23 -12.57
N GLU A 11 7.34 -26.38 -13.54
CA GLU A 11 7.09 -25.37 -14.57
C GLU A 11 6.55 -24.07 -13.96
N ASN A 12 5.62 -24.18 -13.00
CA ASN A 12 5.05 -23.03 -12.31
C ASN A 12 6.11 -22.28 -11.48
N ALA A 13 7.01 -23.00 -10.80
CA ALA A 13 8.09 -22.39 -10.02
C ALA A 13 9.09 -21.64 -10.90
N GLN A 14 9.43 -22.18 -12.08
CA GLN A 14 10.33 -21.50 -13.01
C GLN A 14 9.70 -20.24 -13.61
N THR A 15 8.42 -20.27 -13.97
CA THR A 15 7.69 -19.09 -14.44
C THR A 15 7.63 -18.01 -13.36
N ILE A 16 7.27 -18.36 -12.11
CA ILE A 16 7.25 -17.42 -10.98
C ILE A 16 8.62 -16.76 -10.79
N ILE A 17 9.71 -17.54 -10.87
CA ILE A 17 11.07 -17.01 -10.76
C ILE A 17 11.37 -16.05 -11.93
N GLN A 18 11.04 -16.44 -13.16
CA GLN A 18 11.28 -15.60 -14.34
C GLN A 18 10.51 -14.27 -14.25
N ASP A 19 9.23 -14.31 -13.88
CA ASP A 19 8.38 -13.13 -13.73
C ASP A 19 8.90 -12.20 -12.63
N ALA A 20 9.29 -12.76 -11.48
CA ALA A 20 9.85 -12.00 -10.38
C ALA A 20 11.18 -11.34 -10.79
N MET A 21 12.05 -12.06 -11.48
CA MET A 21 13.33 -11.52 -11.94
C MET A 21 13.15 -10.44 -13.02
N GLN A 22 12.21 -10.63 -13.95
CA GLN A 22 11.89 -9.62 -14.96
C GLN A 22 11.34 -8.34 -14.33
N PHE A 23 10.52 -8.48 -13.29
CA PHE A 23 10.02 -7.36 -12.51
C PHE A 23 11.15 -6.63 -11.76
N LEU A 24 11.98 -7.38 -11.03
CA LEU A 24 13.06 -6.83 -10.19
C LEU A 24 14.16 -6.15 -11.01
N LEU A 25 14.51 -6.72 -12.16
CA LEU A 25 15.55 -6.22 -13.05
C LEU A 25 14.98 -5.32 -14.15
N GLU A 26 13.83 -4.69 -13.92
CA GLU A 26 13.34 -3.63 -14.79
C GLU A 26 14.13 -2.35 -14.51
N ARG A 27 14.91 -1.90 -15.50
CA ARG A 27 15.77 -0.70 -15.39
C ARG A 27 14.98 0.61 -15.46
N ASN A 28 13.82 0.61 -16.11
CA ASN A 28 12.99 1.80 -16.23
C ASN A 28 12.11 1.98 -14.99
N GLU A 29 12.39 3.01 -14.19
CA GLU A 29 11.66 3.29 -12.95
C GLU A 29 10.14 3.39 -13.14
N ARG A 30 9.68 4.08 -14.20
CA ARG A 30 8.23 4.23 -14.45
C ARG A 30 7.58 2.89 -14.79
N ARG A 31 8.28 2.01 -15.49
CA ARG A 31 7.78 0.67 -15.80
C ARG A 31 7.79 -0.21 -14.57
N PHE A 32 8.86 -0.16 -13.77
CA PHE A 32 8.94 -0.82 -12.47
C PHE A 32 7.76 -0.41 -11.58
N GLU A 33 7.48 0.90 -11.44
CA GLU A 33 6.35 1.41 -10.67
C GLU A 33 5.01 0.86 -11.17
N LYS A 34 4.78 0.83 -12.49
CA LYS A 34 3.57 0.23 -13.05
C LYS A 34 3.42 -1.25 -12.69
N LEU A 35 4.50 -2.03 -12.74
CA LEU A 35 4.51 -3.44 -12.37
C LEU A 35 4.27 -3.64 -10.87
N LEU A 36 4.94 -2.86 -10.02
CA LEU A 36 4.73 -2.89 -8.57
C LEU A 36 3.27 -2.57 -8.22
N ARG A 37 2.69 -1.54 -8.84
CA ARG A 37 1.26 -1.23 -8.67
C ARG A 37 0.37 -2.39 -9.09
N ALA A 38 0.65 -3.02 -10.24
CA ALA A 38 -0.14 -4.13 -10.72
C ALA A 38 -0.09 -5.33 -9.76
N GLN A 39 1.08 -5.66 -9.23
CA GLN A 39 1.24 -6.74 -8.25
C GLN A 39 0.52 -6.44 -6.94
N LEU A 40 0.64 -5.22 -6.40
CA LEU A 40 -0.11 -4.81 -5.21
C LEU A 40 -1.62 -4.88 -5.44
N LEU A 41 -2.12 -4.45 -6.61
CA LEU A 41 -3.53 -4.54 -6.95
C LEU A 41 -4.04 -5.98 -7.10
N GLN A 42 -3.19 -6.90 -7.58
CA GLN A 42 -3.52 -8.33 -7.63
C GLN A 42 -3.73 -8.92 -6.23
N GLU A 43 -2.95 -8.46 -5.24
CA GLU A 43 -3.13 -8.76 -3.81
C GLU A 43 -4.27 -7.93 -3.17
N GLY A 44 -4.95 -7.08 -3.95
CA GLY A 44 -6.00 -6.19 -3.47
C GLY A 44 -5.50 -5.08 -2.53
N CYS A 45 -4.25 -4.66 -2.69
CA CYS A 45 -3.61 -3.57 -1.96
C CYS A 45 -3.64 -2.26 -2.76
N ASN A 46 -4.38 -1.25 -2.28
CA ASN A 46 -4.42 0.09 -2.88
C ASN A 46 -3.38 1.05 -2.28
N TYR A 47 -2.29 0.53 -1.70
CA TYR A 47 -1.31 1.36 -1.01
C TYR A 47 -0.62 2.33 -1.98
N PRO A 48 -0.53 3.64 -1.66
CA PRO A 48 0.03 4.63 -2.58
C PRO A 48 1.46 4.33 -2.97
N LEU A 49 1.79 4.45 -4.26
CA LEU A 49 3.13 4.12 -4.75
C LEU A 49 4.25 5.00 -4.18
N ALA A 50 3.92 6.24 -3.83
CA ALA A 50 4.86 7.14 -3.15
C ALA A 50 5.37 6.53 -1.82
N LEU A 51 4.55 5.70 -1.16
CA LEU A 51 4.90 4.98 0.06
C LEU A 51 5.39 3.55 -0.24
N ALA A 52 4.74 2.87 -1.18
CA ALA A 52 5.02 1.46 -1.47
C ALA A 52 6.42 1.24 -2.08
N ARG A 53 6.86 2.10 -3.02
CA ARG A 53 8.15 1.96 -3.69
C ARG A 53 9.35 2.02 -2.72
N PRO A 54 9.52 3.08 -1.89
CA PRO A 54 10.64 3.12 -0.94
C PRO A 54 10.57 1.97 0.06
N ARG A 55 9.37 1.60 0.52
CA ARG A 55 9.20 0.47 1.44
C ARG A 55 9.59 -0.85 0.78
N PHE A 56 9.22 -1.07 -0.47
CA PHE A 56 9.61 -2.25 -1.24
C PHE A 56 11.13 -2.35 -1.40
N TYR A 57 11.80 -1.25 -1.75
CA TYR A 57 13.27 -1.23 -1.84
C TYR A 57 13.92 -1.60 -0.51
N GLN A 58 13.45 -1.00 0.58
CA GLN A 58 13.97 -1.26 1.92
C GLN A 58 13.82 -2.75 2.29
N LEU A 59 12.62 -3.29 2.15
CA LEU A 59 12.32 -4.68 2.49
C LEU A 59 13.19 -5.64 1.67
N MET A 60 13.16 -5.51 0.34
CA MET A 60 13.95 -6.34 -0.58
C MET A 60 15.44 -6.34 -0.24
N LEU A 61 16.04 -5.16 -0.09
CA LEU A 61 17.48 -5.09 0.21
C LEU A 61 17.80 -5.63 1.59
N SER A 62 16.97 -5.36 2.60
CA SER A 62 17.19 -5.87 3.95
C SER A 62 17.07 -7.39 4.04
N GLY A 63 16.07 -7.98 3.36
CA GLY A 63 15.87 -9.43 3.35
C GLY A 63 16.96 -10.16 2.58
N LEU A 64 17.34 -9.65 1.39
CA LEU A 64 18.43 -10.24 0.60
C LEU A 64 19.80 -10.09 1.26
N LEU A 65 20.04 -8.98 1.98
CA LEU A 65 21.30 -8.78 2.70
C LEU A 65 21.57 -9.86 3.74
N VAL A 66 20.53 -10.36 4.42
CA VAL A 66 20.66 -11.44 5.42
C VAL A 66 21.13 -12.75 4.76
N GLN A 67 20.83 -12.94 3.48
CA GLN A 67 21.21 -14.13 2.71
C GLN A 67 22.59 -14.01 2.05
N ALA A 68 23.20 -12.83 2.06
CA ALA A 68 24.49 -12.57 1.41
C ALA A 68 25.67 -12.83 2.35
N ASP A 69 26.83 -13.18 1.79
CA ASP A 69 28.09 -13.28 2.52
C ASP A 69 28.56 -11.91 3.06
N SER A 70 29.45 -11.93 4.06
CA SER A 70 29.94 -10.71 4.73
C SER A 70 30.62 -9.73 3.78
N GLY A 71 31.35 -10.21 2.77
CA GLY A 71 32.01 -9.36 1.78
C GLY A 71 31.02 -8.68 0.84
N THR A 72 29.95 -9.38 0.45
CA THR A 72 28.85 -8.80 -0.34
C THR A 72 28.05 -7.80 0.48
N GLN A 73 27.78 -8.09 1.76
CA GLN A 73 27.11 -7.16 2.67
C GLN A 73 27.87 -5.83 2.82
N GLU A 74 29.19 -5.90 3.00
CA GLU A 74 30.04 -4.71 3.15
C GLU A 74 30.05 -3.85 1.87
N LYS A 75 30.19 -4.49 0.70
CA LYS A 75 30.12 -3.81 -0.60
C LYS A 75 28.78 -3.10 -0.81
N LEU A 76 27.68 -3.77 -0.46
CA LEU A 76 26.36 -3.18 -0.61
C LEU A 76 26.14 -2.01 0.36
N LYS A 77 26.58 -2.15 1.63
CA LYS A 77 26.56 -1.05 2.60
C LYS A 77 27.33 0.17 2.08
N ASN A 78 28.52 -0.04 1.55
CA ASN A 78 29.34 1.03 0.97
C ASN A 78 28.66 1.72 -0.22
N MET A 79 27.95 0.97 -1.07
CA MET A 79 27.21 1.54 -2.19
C MET A 79 26.00 2.37 -1.72
N LEU A 80 25.31 1.91 -0.68
CA LEU A 80 24.17 2.62 -0.09
C LEU A 80 24.59 3.86 0.72
N THR A 81 25.79 3.88 1.29
CA THR A 81 26.33 5.04 2.02
C THR A 81 27.07 6.05 1.14
N ALA A 82 27.66 5.61 0.02
CA ALA A 82 28.35 6.48 -0.94
C ALA A 82 27.39 7.36 -1.75
N SER A 83 26.11 6.99 -1.80
CA SER A 83 25.02 7.85 -2.26
C SER A 83 24.15 8.20 -1.05
N PRO A 84 24.62 9.07 -0.14
CA PRO A 84 23.79 9.42 1.01
C PRO A 84 22.52 10.08 0.46
N PRO A 85 21.33 9.54 0.75
CA PRO A 85 20.14 10.34 0.57
C PRO A 85 20.35 11.58 1.41
N SER A 86 20.20 12.76 0.80
CA SER A 86 19.99 14.00 1.53
C SER A 86 18.97 13.67 2.61
N SER A 87 19.37 13.73 3.88
CA SER A 87 18.67 13.17 5.03
C SER A 87 17.14 13.11 4.86
N GLY A 88 16.60 11.91 4.59
CA GLY A 88 15.15 11.68 4.40
C GLY A 88 14.68 11.39 2.97
N GLU A 89 15.55 11.47 1.96
CA GLU A 89 15.16 11.15 0.57
C GLU A 89 15.07 9.63 0.31
N PRO A 90 14.05 9.16 -0.43
CA PRO A 90 13.95 7.77 -0.88
C PRO A 90 15.16 7.31 -1.71
N LEU A 91 15.56 6.04 -1.55
CA LEU A 91 16.60 5.41 -2.35
C LEU A 91 16.29 5.56 -3.87
N PRO A 92 17.21 6.10 -4.68
CA PRO A 92 17.02 6.20 -6.13
C PRO A 92 16.89 4.81 -6.77
N HIS A 93 16.04 4.69 -7.78
CA HIS A 93 15.80 3.41 -8.47
C HIS A 93 17.08 2.83 -9.10
N GLU A 94 17.97 3.67 -9.63
CA GLU A 94 19.23 3.20 -10.20
C GLU A 94 20.13 2.52 -9.16
N VAL A 95 20.22 3.07 -7.95
CA VAL A 95 21.00 2.47 -6.86
C VAL A 95 20.37 1.14 -6.42
N PHE A 96 19.04 1.08 -6.34
CA PHE A 96 18.31 -0.16 -6.09
C PHE A 96 18.56 -1.23 -7.16
N TYR A 97 18.47 -0.87 -8.43
CA TYR A 97 18.71 -1.78 -9.55
C TYR A 97 20.15 -2.34 -9.52
N ASN A 98 21.14 -1.48 -9.30
CA ASN A 98 22.55 -1.89 -9.22
C ASN A 98 22.80 -2.82 -8.02
N ALA A 99 22.13 -2.57 -6.88
CA ALA A 99 22.14 -3.46 -5.73
C ALA A 99 21.60 -4.85 -6.06
N LEU A 100 20.47 -4.92 -6.73
CA LEU A 100 19.89 -6.18 -7.15
C LEU A 100 20.81 -6.93 -8.12
N CYS A 101 21.38 -6.27 -9.12
CA CYS A 101 22.34 -6.89 -10.04
C CYS A 101 23.57 -7.46 -9.31
N LEU A 102 24.09 -6.76 -8.31
CA LEU A 102 25.18 -7.27 -7.48
C LEU A 102 24.74 -8.54 -6.73
N LEU A 103 23.58 -8.51 -6.08
CA LEU A 103 23.04 -9.62 -5.31
C LEU A 103 22.72 -10.83 -6.18
N THR A 104 22.16 -10.64 -7.39
CA THR A 104 21.89 -11.74 -8.33
C THR A 104 23.15 -12.52 -8.69
N ASN A 105 24.30 -11.85 -8.76
CA ASN A 105 25.59 -12.48 -9.08
C ASN A 105 26.30 -13.12 -7.88
N LYS A 106 25.83 -12.86 -6.66
CA LYS A 106 26.52 -13.24 -5.41
C LYS A 106 25.72 -14.18 -4.53
N LEU A 107 24.41 -14.25 -4.71
CA LEU A 107 23.54 -15.15 -3.96
C LEU A 107 23.50 -16.55 -4.60
N ASP A 108 23.62 -17.56 -3.75
CA ASP A 108 23.33 -18.93 -4.15
C ASP A 108 21.83 -19.07 -4.47
N HIS A 109 21.52 -19.73 -5.59
CA HIS A 109 20.14 -19.86 -6.08
C HIS A 109 19.38 -18.51 -6.20
N ALA A 110 20.10 -17.45 -6.61
CA ALA A 110 19.59 -16.08 -6.67
C ALA A 110 18.15 -15.94 -7.16
N GLY A 111 17.79 -16.57 -8.28
CA GLY A 111 16.43 -16.49 -8.82
C GLY A 111 15.34 -16.93 -7.82
N LYS A 112 15.55 -18.03 -7.09
CA LYS A 112 14.60 -18.53 -6.09
C LYS A 112 14.55 -17.63 -4.86
N VAL A 113 15.71 -17.20 -4.37
CA VAL A 113 15.81 -16.33 -3.19
C VAL A 113 15.15 -14.98 -3.46
N MET A 114 15.43 -14.39 -4.62
CA MET A 114 14.85 -13.11 -5.03
C MET A 114 13.35 -13.20 -5.27
N ALA A 115 12.86 -14.26 -5.92
CA ALA A 115 11.42 -14.45 -6.11
C ALA A 115 10.66 -14.60 -4.78
N LEU A 116 11.23 -15.35 -3.82
CA LEU A 116 10.65 -15.47 -2.49
C LEU A 116 10.63 -14.11 -1.77
N GLU A 117 11.71 -13.34 -1.88
CA GLU A 117 11.79 -12.03 -1.23
C GLU A 117 10.82 -11.01 -1.83
N VAL A 118 10.53 -11.08 -3.14
CA VAL A 118 9.47 -10.28 -3.78
C VAL A 118 8.13 -10.59 -3.11
N ILE A 119 7.78 -11.87 -2.99
CA ILE A 119 6.51 -12.29 -2.38
C ILE A 119 6.43 -11.80 -0.93
N ASN A 120 7.49 -12.00 -0.14
CA ASN A 120 7.55 -11.55 1.26
C ASN A 120 7.40 -10.03 1.38
N SER A 121 8.07 -9.27 0.52
CA SER A 121 8.03 -7.81 0.50
C SER A 121 6.63 -7.30 0.16
N LEU A 122 5.97 -7.86 -0.86
CA LEU A 122 4.61 -7.50 -1.24
C LEU A 122 3.59 -7.85 -0.15
N GLN A 123 3.72 -9.02 0.46
CA GLN A 123 2.86 -9.43 1.57
C GLN A 123 3.02 -8.51 2.79
N THR A 124 4.27 -8.17 3.13
CA THR A 124 4.56 -7.24 4.23
C THR A 124 3.94 -5.86 3.98
N ILE A 125 4.13 -5.29 2.79
CA ILE A 125 3.49 -4.01 2.41
C ILE A 125 1.97 -4.10 2.50
N THR A 126 1.40 -5.20 2.01
CA THR A 126 -0.04 -5.42 2.04
C THR A 126 -0.55 -5.45 3.49
N GLN A 127 0.12 -6.17 4.39
CA GLN A 127 -0.24 -6.23 5.81
C GLN A 127 -0.09 -4.87 6.50
N GLU A 128 1.04 -4.18 6.29
CA GLU A 128 1.32 -2.86 6.87
C GLU A 128 0.32 -1.80 6.40
N SER A 129 -0.17 -1.92 5.16
CA SER A 129 -1.16 -0.99 4.61
C SER A 129 -2.57 -1.16 5.22
N GLN A 130 -2.86 -2.28 5.88
CA GLN A 130 -4.20 -2.56 6.38
C GLN A 130 -4.54 -1.70 7.58
N LEU A 131 -5.70 -1.06 7.51
CA LEU A 131 -6.27 -0.38 8.67
C LEU A 131 -6.63 -1.40 9.75
N ASP A 132 -6.32 -1.07 11.00
CA ASP A 132 -6.78 -1.82 12.16
C ASP A 132 -8.27 -1.49 12.40
N PRO A 133 -9.19 -2.45 12.32
CA PRO A 133 -10.61 -2.20 12.55
C PRO A 133 -10.91 -1.54 13.91
N ALA A 134 -10.06 -1.75 14.92
CA ALA A 134 -10.22 -1.12 16.24
C ALA A 134 -10.20 0.41 16.16
N MET A 135 -9.53 0.99 15.15
CA MET A 135 -9.47 2.44 14.97
C MET A 135 -10.84 3.08 14.78
N PHE A 136 -11.82 2.33 14.26
CA PHE A 136 -13.17 2.84 14.02
C PHE A 136 -14.01 2.95 15.29
N GLN A 137 -13.50 2.46 16.43
CA GLN A 137 -14.14 2.57 17.75
C GLN A 137 -13.34 3.46 18.70
N GLU A 138 -12.23 4.05 18.24
CA GLU A 138 -11.44 5.02 19.01
C GLU A 138 -12.25 6.30 19.28
N ASN A 139 -11.87 7.05 20.31
CA ASN A 139 -12.41 8.40 20.50
C ASN A 139 -11.97 9.33 19.35
N LEU A 140 -12.69 10.44 19.18
CA LEU A 140 -12.47 11.35 18.06
C LEU A 140 -11.00 11.81 17.97
N GLN A 141 -10.39 12.20 19.09
CA GLN A 141 -9.02 12.72 19.09
C GLN A 141 -8.00 11.69 18.57
N GLN A 142 -8.09 10.44 19.03
CA GLN A 142 -7.21 9.35 18.60
C GLN A 142 -7.42 9.01 17.13
N PHE A 143 -8.69 8.88 16.71
CA PHE A 143 -9.05 8.62 15.33
C PHE A 143 -8.49 9.70 14.41
N GLN A 144 -8.71 10.98 14.75
CA GLN A 144 -8.22 12.11 13.96
C GLN A 144 -6.69 12.15 13.88
N ALA A 145 -6.00 11.94 15.00
CA ALA A 145 -4.54 11.91 15.04
C ALA A 145 -3.95 10.82 14.14
N ARG A 146 -4.59 9.64 14.10
CA ARG A 146 -4.20 8.54 13.22
C ARG A 146 -4.36 8.90 11.74
N ILE A 147 -5.52 9.42 11.34
CA ILE A 147 -5.75 9.86 9.95
C ILE A 147 -4.77 10.98 9.55
N GLN A 148 -4.56 11.96 10.42
CA GLN A 148 -3.64 13.07 10.18
C GLN A 148 -2.21 12.57 9.99
N THR A 149 -1.76 11.60 10.80
CA THR A 149 -0.43 11.00 10.67
C THR A 149 -0.26 10.34 9.31
N THR A 150 -1.23 9.52 8.90
CA THR A 150 -1.20 8.86 7.59
C THR A 150 -1.24 9.84 6.42
N MET A 151 -2.05 10.89 6.54
CA MET A 151 -2.09 11.97 5.55
C MET A 151 -0.74 12.67 5.44
N ASN A 152 -0.13 13.05 6.57
CA ASN A 152 1.17 13.70 6.59
C ASN A 152 2.25 12.82 5.93
N GLN A 153 2.28 11.52 6.23
CA GLN A 153 3.19 10.56 5.61
C GLN A 153 3.01 10.51 4.08
N LEU A 154 1.76 10.45 3.61
CA LEU A 154 1.48 10.38 2.17
C LEU A 154 1.87 11.68 1.44
N TRP A 155 1.61 12.85 2.04
CA TRP A 155 1.95 14.13 1.45
C TRP A 155 3.46 14.42 1.50
N SER A 156 4.17 13.96 2.54
CA SER A 156 5.62 14.12 2.63
C SER A 156 6.40 13.14 1.75
N ALA A 157 5.80 12.01 1.36
CA ALA A 157 6.45 11.01 0.51
C ALA A 157 6.60 11.42 -0.96
N SER A 158 6.11 12.59 -1.36
CA SER A 158 6.25 13.05 -2.73
C SER A 158 7.62 13.70 -2.98
N HIS A 159 8.28 13.26 -4.05
CA HIS A 159 9.43 13.96 -4.64
C HIS A 159 9.06 15.30 -5.28
N LEU A 160 7.76 15.56 -5.45
CA LEU A 160 7.24 16.83 -5.94
C LEU A 160 6.88 17.69 -4.73
N THR A 161 7.22 18.97 -4.78
CA THR A 161 6.79 19.96 -3.80
C THR A 161 5.29 20.15 -3.87
N LEU A 162 4.55 19.30 -3.17
CA LEU A 162 3.11 19.42 -2.99
C LEU A 162 2.81 20.66 -2.14
N SER A 163 1.68 21.30 -2.45
CA SER A 163 1.07 22.27 -1.53
C SER A 163 0.74 21.56 -0.22
N ALA A 164 0.54 22.36 0.83
CA ALA A 164 0.07 21.84 2.10
C ALA A 164 -1.15 20.91 1.91
N PRO A 165 -1.26 19.84 2.72
CA PRO A 165 -2.40 18.93 2.65
C PRO A 165 -3.73 19.69 2.78
N PRO A 166 -4.81 19.17 2.19
CA PRO A 166 -6.12 19.80 2.27
C PRO A 166 -6.59 19.91 3.72
N PRO A 167 -7.53 20.84 4.03
CA PRO A 167 -8.10 20.96 5.37
C PRO A 167 -8.64 19.61 5.86
N PHE A 168 -8.33 19.27 7.11
CA PHE A 168 -8.61 17.95 7.66
C PHE A 168 -10.12 17.59 7.65
N ASP A 169 -11.00 18.57 7.88
CA ASP A 169 -12.46 18.37 7.83
C ASP A 169 -12.94 17.94 6.44
N LEU A 170 -12.31 18.45 5.38
CA LEU A 170 -12.61 18.05 4.01
C LEU A 170 -12.20 16.60 3.76
N VAL A 171 -11.06 16.19 4.31
CA VAL A 171 -10.56 14.80 4.23
C VAL A 171 -11.52 13.85 4.93
N LEU A 172 -11.88 14.16 6.18
CA LEU A 172 -12.85 13.36 6.94
C LEU A 172 -14.18 13.23 6.22
N ARG A 173 -14.73 14.35 5.72
CA ARG A 173 -15.98 14.34 4.97
C ARG A 173 -15.91 13.41 3.76
N ARG A 174 -14.82 13.48 2.97
CA ARG A 174 -14.63 12.59 1.81
C ARG A 174 -14.47 11.13 2.22
N LEU A 175 -13.74 10.85 3.30
CA LEU A 175 -13.59 9.50 3.84
C LEU A 175 -14.93 8.91 4.28
N TYR A 176 -15.76 9.67 5.01
CA TYR A 176 -17.09 9.21 5.44
C TYR A 176 -17.99 8.89 4.26
N MET A 177 -18.04 9.77 3.26
CA MET A 177 -18.80 9.53 2.03
C MET A 177 -18.30 8.28 1.29
N ALA A 178 -16.99 8.14 1.13
CA ALA A 178 -16.39 7.03 0.41
C ALA A 178 -16.62 5.70 1.13
N TRP A 179 -16.40 5.62 2.45
CA TRP A 179 -16.67 4.42 3.24
C TRP A 179 -18.15 4.08 3.24
N MET A 180 -19.04 5.06 3.42
CA MET A 180 -20.48 4.80 3.41
C MET A 180 -20.92 4.23 2.06
N ALA A 181 -20.50 4.85 0.95
CA ALA A 181 -20.81 4.35 -0.39
C ALA A 181 -20.24 2.95 -0.61
N ALA A 182 -18.98 2.72 -0.27
CA ALA A 182 -18.32 1.43 -0.45
C ALA A 182 -18.99 0.32 0.36
N LEU A 183 -19.24 0.55 1.65
CA LEU A 183 -19.83 -0.44 2.55
C LEU A 183 -21.29 -0.72 2.20
N LEU A 184 -22.13 0.33 2.03
CA LEU A 184 -23.54 0.14 1.68
C LEU A 184 -23.71 -0.51 0.30
N SER A 185 -22.84 -0.22 -0.67
CA SER A 185 -22.92 -0.87 -2.00
C SER A 185 -22.70 -2.39 -1.95
N LYS A 186 -22.05 -2.89 -0.89
CA LYS A 186 -21.73 -4.31 -0.70
C LYS A 186 -22.67 -5.00 0.27
N MET A 187 -23.55 -4.26 0.94
CA MET A 187 -24.53 -4.80 1.86
C MET A 187 -25.93 -4.68 1.27
N ASN A 188 -26.66 -5.80 1.16
CA ASN A 188 -28.07 -5.79 0.79
C ASN A 188 -28.96 -5.46 2.01
N VAL A 189 -28.75 -4.29 2.62
CA VAL A 189 -29.34 -3.92 3.93
C VAL A 189 -29.98 -2.53 3.96
N LYS A 190 -30.39 -2.00 2.80
CA LYS A 190 -30.94 -0.65 2.67
C LYS A 190 -32.04 -0.34 3.70
N ASN A 191 -33.03 -1.23 3.82
CA ASN A 191 -34.14 -1.03 4.75
C ASN A 191 -33.69 -1.00 6.22
N ILE A 192 -32.71 -1.85 6.58
CA ILE A 192 -32.18 -1.92 7.95
C ILE A 192 -31.35 -0.67 8.25
N PHE A 193 -30.55 -0.21 7.29
CA PHE A 193 -29.81 1.04 7.41
C PHE A 193 -30.76 2.23 7.61
N GLU A 194 -31.82 2.32 6.81
CA GLU A 194 -32.78 3.43 6.90
C GLU A 194 -33.53 3.45 8.23
N GLN A 195 -33.77 2.28 8.83
CA GLN A 195 -34.36 2.17 10.18
C GLN A 195 -33.40 2.64 11.28
N GLU A 196 -32.11 2.34 11.18
CA GLU A 196 -31.11 2.64 12.21
C GLU A 196 -30.54 4.07 12.12
N PHE A 197 -30.36 4.57 10.90
CA PHE A 197 -29.61 5.79 10.62
C PHE A 197 -30.40 6.84 9.80
N GLY A 198 -31.62 6.53 9.36
CA GLY A 198 -32.40 7.40 8.49
C GLY A 198 -31.85 7.44 7.06
N SER A 199 -31.92 8.60 6.40
CA SER A 199 -31.41 8.73 5.03
C SER A 199 -29.88 8.82 5.00
N ILE A 200 -29.26 8.45 3.87
CA ILE A 200 -27.81 8.58 3.66
C ILE A 200 -27.31 10.02 3.94
N PRO A 201 -27.96 11.09 3.42
CA PRO A 201 -27.58 12.46 3.74
C PRO A 201 -27.64 12.78 5.24
N ASP A 202 -28.71 12.36 5.93
CA ASP A 202 -28.89 12.63 7.36
C ASP A 202 -27.82 11.91 8.19
N ALA A 203 -27.54 10.65 7.87
CA ALA A 203 -26.49 9.86 8.51
C ALA A 203 -25.10 10.50 8.33
N LEU A 204 -24.76 10.95 7.11
CA LEU A 204 -23.49 11.64 6.84
C LEU A 204 -23.37 12.96 7.60
N GLN A 205 -24.47 13.72 7.70
CA GLN A 205 -24.50 14.94 8.48
C GLN A 205 -24.30 14.66 9.98
N ALA A 206 -24.99 13.64 10.50
CA ALA A 206 -24.88 13.23 11.90
C ALA A 206 -23.45 12.75 12.24
N MET A 207 -22.79 11.98 11.36
CA MET A 207 -21.38 11.57 11.54
C MET A 207 -20.40 12.73 11.57
N GLN A 208 -20.67 13.82 10.85
CA GLN A 208 -19.82 15.02 10.87
C GLN A 208 -19.99 15.81 12.17
N GLN A 209 -21.14 15.72 12.81
CA GLN A 209 -21.45 16.43 14.06
C GLN A 209 -21.10 15.61 15.30
N ASP A 210 -21.23 14.29 15.23
CA ASP A 210 -21.00 13.37 16.34
C ASP A 210 -20.25 12.11 15.88
N HIS A 211 -19.03 11.96 16.39
CA HIS A 211 -18.16 10.81 16.12
C HIS A 211 -18.76 9.49 16.61
N HIS A 212 -19.61 9.49 17.64
CA HIS A 212 -20.28 8.26 18.08
C HIS A 212 -21.22 7.68 17.01
N VAL A 213 -21.83 8.53 16.19
CA VAL A 213 -22.64 8.08 15.04
C VAL A 213 -21.76 7.38 14.01
N PHE A 214 -20.56 7.90 13.76
CA PHE A 214 -19.57 7.24 12.90
C PHE A 214 -19.14 5.88 13.47
N CYS A 215 -18.79 5.79 14.75
CA CYS A 215 -18.40 4.53 15.39
C CYS A 215 -19.53 3.49 15.30
N ARG A 216 -20.78 3.89 15.57
CA ARG A 216 -21.98 3.04 15.44
C ARG A 216 -22.16 2.54 14.01
N PHE A 217 -21.99 3.41 13.01
CA PHE A 217 -22.08 3.01 11.60
C PHE A 217 -21.00 2.02 11.21
N MET A 218 -19.75 2.23 11.64
CA MET A 218 -18.66 1.32 11.34
C MET A 218 -18.87 -0.05 12.00
N ALA A 219 -19.35 -0.08 13.24
CA ALA A 219 -19.74 -1.32 13.93
C ALA A 219 -20.87 -2.05 13.20
N PHE A 220 -21.93 -1.33 12.83
CA PHE A 220 -23.05 -1.86 12.04
C PHE A 220 -22.58 -2.53 10.75
N CYS A 221 -21.67 -1.88 10.03
CA CYS A 221 -21.10 -2.40 8.79
C CYS A 221 -20.18 -3.59 9.01
N GLN A 222 -19.37 -3.57 10.07
CA GLN A 222 -18.43 -4.64 10.41
C GLN A 222 -19.14 -5.96 10.68
N GLU A 223 -20.29 -5.93 11.35
CA GLU A 223 -21.11 -7.12 11.62
C GLU A 223 -21.75 -7.72 10.36
N ARG A 224 -21.95 -6.91 9.32
CA ARG A 224 -22.77 -7.26 8.15
C ARG A 224 -21.99 -7.41 6.85
N THR A 225 -20.70 -7.06 6.84
CA THR A 225 -19.88 -7.04 5.63
C THR A 225 -18.76 -8.08 5.70
N PRO A 226 -18.83 -9.18 4.93
CA PRO A 226 -17.65 -10.02 4.74
C PRO A 226 -16.56 -9.17 4.06
N TYR A 227 -15.32 -9.25 4.56
CA TYR A 227 -14.19 -8.43 4.09
C TYR A 227 -14.26 -6.94 4.47
N PHE A 228 -14.93 -6.57 5.57
CA PHE A 228 -14.97 -5.20 6.08
C PHE A 228 -13.59 -4.50 6.09
N ARG A 229 -12.58 -5.13 6.71
CA ARG A 229 -11.21 -4.58 6.80
C ARG A 229 -10.60 -4.28 5.43
N TYR A 230 -10.83 -5.16 4.46
CA TYR A 230 -10.34 -4.99 3.10
C TYR A 230 -11.00 -3.79 2.42
N LEU A 231 -12.34 -3.70 2.46
CA LEU A 231 -13.08 -2.61 1.84
C LEU A 231 -12.73 -1.25 2.45
N THR A 232 -12.63 -1.16 3.78
CA THR A 232 -12.31 0.09 4.47
C THR A 232 -10.89 0.54 4.16
N THR A 233 -9.91 -0.38 4.19
CA THR A 233 -8.52 -0.11 3.81
C THR A 233 -8.39 0.36 2.37
N GLN A 234 -9.00 -0.37 1.43
CA GLN A 234 -8.92 -0.02 0.01
C GLN A 234 -9.54 1.34 -0.28
N THR A 235 -10.70 1.60 0.29
CA THR A 235 -11.44 2.84 0.12
C THR A 235 -10.67 4.01 0.72
N PHE A 236 -10.06 3.81 1.88
CA PHE A 236 -9.25 4.81 2.56
C PHE A 236 -8.07 5.27 1.68
N TRP A 237 -7.20 4.34 1.27
CA TRP A 237 -6.03 4.69 0.47
C TRP A 237 -6.40 5.28 -0.88
N ARG A 238 -7.41 4.71 -1.55
CA ARG A 238 -7.91 5.26 -2.81
C ARG A 238 -8.41 6.69 -2.66
N THR A 239 -9.13 7.00 -1.58
CA THR A 239 -9.67 8.34 -1.33
C THR A 239 -8.54 9.34 -1.10
N LEU A 240 -7.57 9.03 -0.24
CA LEU A 240 -6.43 9.90 0.01
C LEU A 240 -5.57 10.12 -1.25
N GLU A 241 -5.28 9.06 -1.99
CA GLU A 241 -4.49 9.17 -3.23
C GLU A 241 -5.22 9.97 -4.32
N THR A 242 -6.54 9.84 -4.41
CA THR A 242 -7.36 10.64 -5.32
C THR A 242 -7.28 12.13 -4.97
N MET A 243 -7.44 12.48 -3.69
CA MET A 243 -7.30 13.86 -3.22
C MET A 243 -5.90 14.43 -3.52
N ARG A 244 -4.85 13.64 -3.31
CA ARG A 244 -3.47 14.04 -3.63
C ARG A 244 -3.27 14.26 -5.13
N THR A 245 -3.86 13.41 -5.97
CA THR A 245 -3.75 13.49 -7.44
C THR A 245 -4.52 14.70 -8.00
N GLU A 246 -5.68 15.01 -7.44
CA GLU A 246 -6.43 16.24 -7.76
C GLU A 246 -5.57 17.48 -7.52
N GLN A 247 -4.92 17.59 -6.35
CA GLN A 247 -4.02 18.70 -6.03
C GLN A 247 -2.82 18.81 -7.00
N LEU A 248 -2.20 17.67 -7.36
CA LEU A 248 -1.11 17.65 -8.34
C LEU A 248 -1.56 18.16 -9.71
N THR A 249 -2.79 17.84 -10.11
CA THR A 249 -3.35 18.29 -11.38
C THR A 249 -3.63 19.78 -11.35
N ASP A 250 -4.23 20.28 -10.28
CA ASP A 250 -4.51 21.71 -10.09
C ASP A 250 -3.23 22.57 -10.07
N GLN A 251 -2.15 22.07 -9.46
CA GLN A 251 -0.86 22.75 -9.47
C GLN A 251 -0.28 22.87 -10.88
N ARG A 252 -0.31 21.78 -11.67
CA ARG A 252 0.20 21.77 -13.05
C ARG A 252 -0.58 22.68 -13.99
N LEU A 253 -1.86 22.90 -13.71
CA LEU A 253 -2.69 23.83 -14.48
C LEU A 253 -2.40 25.31 -14.14
N LYS A 254 -1.79 25.57 -12.98
CA LYS A 254 -1.45 26.92 -12.50
C LYS A 254 0.00 27.33 -12.77
N SER A 255 0.88 26.37 -13.10
CA SER A 255 2.28 26.58 -13.50
C SER A 255 2.43 26.71 -15.01
#